data_AF-A0A9P4VNR2-F1
#
_entry.id   AF-A0A9P4VNR2-F1
#
_cell.length_a   1.000
_cell.length_b   1.000
_cell.length_c   1.000
_cell.angle_alpha   90.00
_cell.angle_beta   90.00
_cell.angle_gamma   90.00
#
_symmetry.space_group_name_H-M   'P 1'
#
loop_
_entity.id
_entity.type
_entity.pdbx_description
1 polymer ?
#
loop_
_entity_poly.entity_id
_entity_poly.type
_entity_poly.pdbx_seq_one_letter_code
_entity_poly.pdbx_strand_id
1 'polypeptide(L)'
;MKTRRTVVQPEHNTPQKSRFYDAFDHRPEGQSFKEFCREQNVPETTARRWRQQRDILGSPAFRRTRKLSVRLGRVPKLEKSDVAKLIDPSQNPYREHPYEVQMEYFKLDVSKRTLQRSLKKYTRNAQFYKKAYIPKKISQPNKNKRANFGEEHKGKKVEDFWASCVFTDEAHFDPGDQCQELVLREEGTRYEPKNIQERGSKQGNKVHFAGWVNWYRKCEKLIFYNDEEEYTQRPQAPRRPRRSKYESDEKWNQRLAE
;
A
#
# COMPACT_ATOMS: atom_id res chain seq x y z
N MET A 1 -23.91 22.02 22.84
CA MET A 1 -22.74 21.30 23.43
C MET A 1 -23.21 19.96 23.98
N LYS A 2 -22.86 18.84 23.33
CA LYS A 2 -23.16 17.49 23.87
C LYS A 2 -22.07 17.11 24.87
N THR A 3 -22.41 17.07 26.15
CA THR A 3 -21.59 16.51 27.23
C THR A 3 -21.30 15.04 26.90
N ARG A 4 -20.10 14.75 26.40
CA ARG A 4 -19.64 13.37 26.20
C ARG A 4 -19.52 12.72 27.59
N ARG A 5 -20.46 11.83 27.92
CA ARG A 5 -20.32 10.92 29.07
C ARG A 5 -19.04 10.11 28.87
N THR A 6 -18.10 10.26 29.78
CA THR A 6 -16.86 9.48 29.84
C THR A 6 -17.22 8.01 30.04
N VAL A 7 -17.04 7.21 28.99
CA VAL A 7 -17.17 5.75 29.08
C VAL A 7 -15.95 5.22 29.84
N VAL A 8 -16.16 4.68 31.03
CA VAL A 8 -15.14 4.09 31.88
C VAL A 8 -15.10 2.59 31.59
N GLN A 9 -13.97 2.09 31.11
CA GLN A 9 -13.75 0.64 30.91
C GLN A 9 -13.54 -0.05 32.26
N PRO A 10 -14.10 -1.25 32.48
CA PRO A 10 -13.97 -1.99 33.74
C PRO A 10 -12.64 -2.77 33.84
N GLU A 11 -11.86 -2.53 34.89
CA GLU A 11 -10.72 -3.37 35.29
C GLU A 11 -10.74 -3.60 36.82
N HIS A 12 -9.94 -4.59 37.29
CA HIS A 12 -10.02 -5.24 38.60
C HIS A 12 -10.02 -4.32 39.85
N ASN A 13 -10.74 -4.77 40.89
CA ASN A 13 -10.81 -4.14 42.21
C ASN A 13 -9.49 -4.30 42.98
N THR A 14 -9.08 -3.26 43.72
CA THR A 14 -8.13 -3.44 44.81
C THR A 14 -8.89 -3.98 46.03
N PRO A 15 -8.59 -5.18 46.55
CA PRO A 15 -9.37 -5.83 47.62
C PRO A 15 -9.62 -4.94 48.85
N GLN A 16 -8.65 -4.09 49.21
CA GLN A 16 -8.74 -3.16 50.35
C GLN A 16 -9.82 -2.09 50.17
N LYS A 17 -10.04 -1.59 48.95
CA LYS A 17 -11.03 -0.54 48.67
C LYS A 17 -12.46 -1.09 48.70
N SER A 18 -12.66 -2.30 48.18
CA SER A 18 -13.94 -3.00 48.27
C SER A 18 -14.29 -3.32 49.73
N ARG A 19 -13.35 -3.91 50.48
CA ARG A 19 -13.51 -4.20 51.91
C ARG A 19 -13.83 -2.94 52.73
N PHE A 20 -13.19 -1.82 52.41
CA PHE A 20 -13.48 -0.54 53.06
C PHE A 20 -14.94 -0.11 52.85
N TYR A 21 -15.46 -0.19 51.62
CA TYR A 21 -16.84 0.20 51.34
C TYR A 21 -17.84 -0.76 51.97
N ASP A 22 -17.58 -2.07 51.93
CA ASP A 22 -18.42 -3.07 52.58
C ASP A 22 -18.48 -2.82 54.10
N ALA A 23 -17.33 -2.60 54.75
CA ALA A 23 -17.26 -2.27 56.17
C ALA A 23 -17.91 -0.91 56.50
N PHE A 24 -17.84 0.05 55.58
CA PHE A 24 -18.45 1.37 55.77
C PHE A 24 -19.98 1.31 55.72
N ASP A 25 -20.55 0.43 54.89
CA ASP A 25 -22.00 0.24 54.78
C ASP A 25 -22.61 -0.49 55.98
N HIS A 26 -21.83 -1.33 56.65
CA HIS A 26 -22.25 -2.09 57.84
C HIS A 26 -21.76 -1.46 59.14
N ARG A 27 -21.42 -0.17 59.11
CA ARG A 27 -20.83 0.53 60.25
C ARG A 27 -21.87 0.76 61.36
N PRO A 28 -21.54 0.51 62.64
CA PRO A 28 -22.44 0.78 63.75
C PRO A 28 -22.81 2.27 63.87
N GLU A 29 -24.07 2.55 64.16
CA GLU A 29 -24.53 3.92 64.44
C GLU A 29 -23.81 4.46 65.67
N GLY A 30 -23.09 5.57 65.53
CA GLY A 30 -22.35 6.24 66.61
C GLY A 30 -20.84 6.02 66.64
N GLN A 31 -20.28 5.07 65.88
CA GLN A 31 -18.82 4.97 65.74
C GLN A 31 -18.29 6.28 65.13
N SER A 32 -17.09 6.78 65.48
CA SER A 32 -16.52 7.93 64.78
C SER A 32 -15.80 7.52 63.49
N PHE A 33 -15.71 8.43 62.51
CA PHE A 33 -15.07 8.10 61.22
C PHE A 33 -13.57 7.83 61.39
N LYS A 34 -12.95 8.49 62.36
CA LYS A 34 -11.54 8.33 62.73
C LYS A 34 -11.27 6.96 63.34
N GLU A 35 -12.15 6.49 64.23
CA GLU A 35 -12.07 5.14 64.82
C GLU A 35 -12.28 4.05 63.75
N PHE A 36 -13.28 4.21 62.89
CA PHE A 36 -13.52 3.31 61.76
C PHE A 36 -12.29 3.19 60.84
N CYS A 37 -11.66 4.31 60.50
CA CYS A 37 -10.44 4.31 59.67
C CYS A 37 -9.27 3.58 60.35
N ARG A 38 -9.15 3.70 61.68
CA ARG A 38 -8.13 2.99 62.48
C ARG A 38 -8.36 1.48 62.48
N GLU A 39 -9.61 1.03 62.65
CA GLU A 39 -9.98 -0.38 62.62
C GLU A 39 -9.75 -1.02 61.24
N GLN A 40 -10.09 -0.30 60.17
CA GLN A 40 -9.90 -0.79 58.80
C GLN A 40 -8.46 -0.61 58.28
N ASN A 41 -7.57 -0.04 59.09
CA ASN A 41 -6.17 0.26 58.72
C ASN A 41 -6.06 1.07 57.42
N VAL A 42 -6.87 2.14 57.30
CA VAL A 42 -6.87 3.05 56.14
C VAL A 42 -6.61 4.48 56.61
N PRO A 43 -5.66 5.22 56.01
CA PRO A 43 -5.47 6.63 56.33
C PRO A 43 -6.74 7.45 56.09
N GLU A 44 -7.09 8.33 57.02
CA GLU A 44 -8.34 9.12 56.98
C GLU A 44 -8.47 9.94 55.69
N THR A 45 -7.36 10.49 55.19
CA THR A 45 -7.30 11.24 53.92
C THR A 45 -7.69 10.37 52.71
N THR A 46 -7.27 9.11 52.71
CA THR A 46 -7.60 8.14 51.66
C THR A 46 -9.05 7.69 51.76
N ALA A 47 -9.53 7.43 52.98
CA ALA A 47 -10.91 7.07 53.26
C ALA A 47 -11.91 8.18 52.85
N ARG A 48 -11.62 9.45 53.17
CA ARG A 48 -12.43 10.61 52.73
C ARG A 48 -12.46 10.72 51.21
N ARG A 49 -11.32 10.54 50.54
CA ARG A 49 -11.23 10.54 49.08
C ARG A 49 -12.05 9.39 48.46
N TRP A 50 -12.03 8.21 49.05
CA TRP A 50 -12.82 7.06 48.60
C TRP A 50 -14.32 7.30 48.79
N ARG A 51 -14.74 7.87 49.93
CA ARG A 51 -16.13 8.26 50.17
C ARG A 51 -16.60 9.27 49.13
N GLN A 52 -15.85 10.35 48.93
CA GLN A 52 -16.18 11.38 47.93
C GLN A 52 -16.24 10.81 46.50
N GLN A 53 -15.36 9.85 46.16
CA GLN A 53 -15.45 9.14 44.88
C GLN A 53 -16.73 8.31 44.74
N ARG A 54 -17.19 7.67 45.83
CA ARG A 54 -18.45 6.91 45.86
C ARG A 54 -19.66 7.81 45.75
N ASP A 55 -19.66 8.96 46.41
CA ASP A 55 -20.75 9.95 46.32
C ASP A 55 -20.90 10.46 44.88
N ILE A 56 -19.80 10.61 44.12
CA ILE A 56 -19.81 11.10 42.74
C ILE A 56 -20.12 9.99 41.72
N LEU A 57 -19.54 8.80 41.88
CA LEU A 57 -19.57 7.74 40.86
C LEU A 57 -20.55 6.61 41.15
N GLY A 58 -21.02 6.46 42.40
CA GLY A 58 -21.84 5.34 42.86
C GLY A 58 -21.05 4.02 42.96
N SER A 59 -21.71 2.89 42.70
CA SER A 59 -21.10 1.54 42.69
C SER A 59 -19.85 1.38 41.79
N PRO A 60 -19.67 2.14 40.69
CA PRO A 60 -18.40 2.21 39.97
C PRO A 60 -17.17 2.65 40.80
N ALA A 61 -17.35 3.33 41.94
CA ALA A 61 -16.24 3.78 42.79
C ALA A 61 -15.47 2.64 43.47
N PHE A 62 -16.04 1.45 43.56
CA PHE A 62 -15.37 0.23 44.05
C PHE A 62 -14.14 -0.14 43.20
N ARG A 63 -14.04 0.43 41.99
CA ARG A 63 -13.00 0.17 40.99
C ARG A 63 -11.92 1.26 40.97
N ARG A 64 -10.74 0.95 40.43
CA ARG A 64 -9.68 1.93 40.20
C ARG A 64 -10.07 2.87 39.05
N THR A 65 -10.58 4.06 39.36
CA THR A 65 -10.91 5.07 38.37
C THR A 65 -9.66 5.90 38.04
N ARG A 66 -9.02 5.67 36.88
CA ARG A 66 -8.02 6.61 36.36
C ARG A 66 -8.77 7.78 35.73
N LYS A 67 -8.44 9.03 36.10
CA LYS A 67 -8.90 10.17 35.32
C LYS A 67 -8.32 9.99 33.92
N LEU A 68 -9.18 9.90 32.89
CA LEU A 68 -8.72 9.99 31.51
C LEU A 68 -7.98 11.31 31.39
N SER A 69 -6.70 11.26 31.01
CA SER A 69 -5.96 12.48 30.78
C SER A 69 -6.60 13.20 29.61
N VAL A 70 -6.94 14.48 29.78
CA VAL A 70 -7.45 15.33 28.69
C VAL A 70 -6.44 15.33 27.53
N ARG A 71 -5.15 15.20 27.85
CA ARG A 71 -4.06 15.00 26.90
C ARG A 71 -3.75 13.51 26.78
N LEU A 72 -4.17 12.90 25.68
CA LEU A 72 -3.98 11.48 25.34
C LEU A 72 -2.53 11.12 24.94
N GLY A 73 -1.56 11.99 25.19
CA GLY A 73 -0.15 11.76 24.90
C GLY A 73 0.59 13.03 24.50
N ARG A 74 1.81 12.85 24.00
CA ARG A 74 2.64 13.92 23.44
C ARG A 74 2.03 14.45 22.14
N VAL A 75 2.06 15.77 21.96
CA VAL A 75 1.66 16.39 20.69
C VAL A 75 2.57 15.89 19.56
N PRO A 76 2.04 15.49 18.40
CA PRO A 76 2.84 15.10 17.24
C PRO A 76 3.84 16.18 16.83
N LYS A 77 5.02 15.77 16.36
CA LYS A 77 6.03 16.72 15.86
C LYS A 77 5.69 17.31 14.48
N LEU A 78 4.83 16.64 13.72
CA LEU A 78 4.42 17.04 12.38
C LEU A 78 2.92 17.25 12.36
N GLU A 79 2.53 18.36 11.75
CA GLU A 79 1.14 18.68 11.49
C GLU A 79 0.66 18.02 10.19
N LYS A 80 -0.66 17.89 10.06
CA LYS A 80 -1.28 17.33 8.84
C LYS A 80 -0.94 18.16 7.60
N SER A 81 -0.79 19.48 7.75
CA SER A 81 -0.42 20.40 6.68
C SER A 81 0.97 20.13 6.12
N ASP A 82 1.94 19.81 6.98
CA ASP A 82 3.32 19.58 6.55
C ASP A 82 3.42 18.29 5.73
N VAL A 83 2.67 17.28 6.16
CA VAL A 83 2.57 16.00 5.44
C VAL A 83 1.86 16.16 4.10
N ALA A 84 0.84 17.03 4.01
CA ALA A 84 0.16 17.32 2.74
C ALA A 84 1.10 17.97 1.72
N LYS A 85 1.95 18.92 2.15
CA LYS A 85 2.96 19.57 1.30
C LYS A 85 3.94 18.57 0.69
N LEU A 86 4.32 17.54 1.43
CA LEU A 86 5.25 16.52 0.94
C LEU A 86 4.69 15.65 -0.19
N ILE A 87 3.37 15.49 -0.26
CA ILE A 87 2.73 14.64 -1.27
C ILE A 87 2.37 15.44 -2.53
N ASP A 88 2.11 16.73 -2.38
CA ASP A 88 1.76 17.59 -3.49
C ASP A 88 2.98 17.84 -4.40
N PRO A 89 3.00 17.38 -5.66
CA PRO A 89 4.13 17.65 -6.56
C PRO A 89 4.34 19.14 -6.84
N SER A 90 3.32 19.98 -6.71
CA SER A 90 3.50 21.42 -6.89
C SER A 90 4.29 22.05 -5.74
N GLN A 91 4.27 21.43 -4.56
CA GLN A 91 4.95 21.92 -3.35
C GLN A 91 6.26 21.16 -3.08
N ASN A 92 6.35 19.89 -3.46
CA ASN A 92 7.52 19.04 -3.25
C ASN A 92 8.16 18.62 -4.59
N PRO A 93 9.21 19.34 -5.04
CA PRO A 93 9.96 18.94 -6.23
C PRO A 93 10.81 17.68 -6.02
N TYR A 94 11.05 17.28 -4.76
CA TYR A 94 11.94 16.18 -4.39
C TYR A 94 11.19 14.89 -4.00
N ARG A 95 9.95 14.70 -4.49
CA ARG A 95 9.13 13.51 -4.19
C ARG A 95 9.77 12.18 -4.57
N GLU A 96 10.73 12.20 -5.47
CA GLU A 96 11.41 11.01 -6.00
C GLU A 96 12.72 10.72 -5.27
N HIS A 97 13.21 11.67 -4.47
CA HIS A 97 14.42 11.51 -3.68
C HIS A 97 14.11 10.91 -2.31
N PRO A 98 15.12 10.30 -1.65
CA PRO A 98 14.96 9.74 -0.31
C PRO A 98 14.36 10.72 0.71
N TYR A 99 13.78 10.18 1.79
CA TYR A 99 13.15 10.98 2.84
C TYR A 99 14.11 12.01 3.44
N GLU A 100 15.39 11.68 3.55
CA GLU A 100 16.45 12.51 4.10
C GLU A 100 16.58 13.84 3.32
N VAL A 101 16.58 13.78 1.99
CA VAL A 101 16.64 14.96 1.12
C VAL A 101 15.39 15.82 1.28
N GLN A 102 14.22 15.19 1.36
CA GLN A 102 12.96 15.90 1.56
C GLN A 102 12.90 16.56 2.94
N MET A 103 13.38 15.88 3.98
CA MET A 103 13.45 16.41 5.34
C MET A 103 14.35 17.64 5.43
N GLU A 104 15.51 17.60 4.76
CA GLU A 104 16.43 18.74 4.68
C GLU A 104 15.79 19.93 3.96
N TYR A 105 15.17 19.69 2.80
CA TYR A 105 14.51 20.74 2.01
C TYR A 105 13.37 21.42 2.76
N PHE A 106 12.49 20.65 3.40
CA PHE A 106 11.37 21.19 4.18
C PHE A 106 11.77 21.58 5.63
N LYS A 107 13.05 21.48 5.99
CA LYS A 107 13.59 21.79 7.32
C LYS A 107 12.84 21.07 8.45
N LEU A 108 12.52 19.80 8.24
CA LEU A 108 11.78 18.97 9.19
C LEU A 108 12.73 18.33 10.20
N ASP A 109 12.73 18.82 11.45
CA ASP A 109 13.50 18.25 12.57
C ASP A 109 12.83 16.99 13.16
N VAL A 110 12.78 15.94 12.35
CA VAL A 110 12.18 14.66 12.72
C VAL A 110 13.03 13.50 12.23
N SER A 111 12.91 12.34 12.84
CA SER A 111 13.52 11.13 12.28
C SER A 111 12.73 10.61 11.09
N LYS A 112 13.40 9.96 10.13
CA LYS A 112 12.79 9.23 9.01
C LYS A 112 11.59 8.38 9.43
N ARG A 113 11.74 7.61 10.51
CA ARG A 113 10.67 6.75 11.06
C ARG A 113 9.46 7.55 11.52
N THR A 114 9.68 8.73 12.11
CA THR A 114 8.60 9.62 12.52
C THR A 114 7.87 10.17 11.31
N LEU A 115 8.61 10.61 10.28
CA LEU A 115 8.04 11.07 9.03
C LEU A 115 7.17 10.01 8.35
N GLN A 116 7.70 8.79 8.19
CA GLN A 116 6.96 7.65 7.63
C GLN A 116 5.68 7.33 8.40
N ARG A 117 5.74 7.34 9.75
CA ARG A 117 4.55 7.13 10.59
C ARG A 117 3.51 8.24 10.40
N SER A 118 3.96 9.49 10.33
CA SER A 118 3.07 10.65 10.10
C SER A 118 2.45 10.61 8.71
N LEU A 119 3.21 10.26 7.67
CA LEU A 119 2.70 10.02 6.32
C LEU A 119 1.58 8.98 6.36
N LYS A 120 1.83 7.78 6.91
CA LYS A 120 0.81 6.73 7.00
C LYS A 120 -0.43 7.13 7.81
N LYS A 121 -0.24 7.91 8.87
CA LYS A 121 -1.33 8.34 9.76
C LYS A 121 -2.23 9.41 9.15
N TYR A 122 -1.64 10.40 8.46
CA TYR A 122 -2.37 11.60 8.04
C TYR A 122 -2.83 11.57 6.58
N THR A 123 -2.47 10.52 5.85
CA THR A 123 -2.70 10.37 4.40
C THR A 123 -3.22 8.96 4.11
N ARG A 124 -3.56 8.66 2.86
CA ARG A 124 -3.95 7.30 2.44
C ARG A 124 -2.73 6.39 2.32
N ASN A 125 -2.10 6.08 3.45
CA ASN A 125 -0.93 5.19 3.55
C ASN A 125 0.22 5.60 2.60
N ALA A 126 0.52 6.91 2.55
CA ALA A 126 1.57 7.41 1.66
C ALA A 126 2.95 6.89 2.07
N GLN A 127 3.71 6.47 1.07
CA GLN A 127 5.09 6.02 1.17
C GLN A 127 5.72 6.05 -0.23
N PHE A 128 6.98 5.63 -0.34
CA PHE A 128 7.57 5.39 -1.65
C PHE A 128 6.94 4.19 -2.32
N TYR A 129 6.43 4.41 -3.53
CA TYR A 129 5.93 3.37 -4.40
C TYR A 129 6.57 3.50 -5.79
N LYS A 130 6.67 2.38 -6.52
CA LYS A 130 7.09 2.41 -7.93
C LYS A 130 6.12 3.25 -8.76
N LYS A 131 6.66 4.08 -9.65
CA LYS A 131 5.90 4.76 -10.70
C LYS A 131 5.23 3.74 -11.63
N ALA A 132 4.12 4.14 -12.26
CA ALA A 132 3.53 3.34 -13.33
C ALA A 132 4.19 3.67 -14.66
N TYR A 133 4.43 2.69 -15.52
CA TYR A 133 4.63 3.00 -16.93
C TYR A 133 3.32 3.40 -17.58
N ILE A 134 3.40 4.18 -18.65
CA ILE A 134 2.24 4.48 -19.50
C ILE A 134 1.54 3.16 -19.86
N PRO A 135 0.25 3.00 -19.52
CA PRO A 135 -0.46 1.76 -19.78
C PRO A 135 -0.63 1.57 -21.30
N LYS A 136 -0.12 0.45 -21.81
CA LYS A 136 -0.44 0.02 -23.18
C LYS A 136 -1.91 -0.35 -23.23
N LYS A 137 -2.71 0.36 -24.03
CA LYS A 137 -4.12 0.02 -24.23
C LYS A 137 -4.22 -1.34 -24.91
N ILE A 138 -4.76 -2.32 -24.18
CA ILE A 138 -5.08 -3.63 -24.75
C ILE A 138 -6.41 -3.49 -25.51
N SER A 139 -6.44 -3.96 -26.76
CA SER A 139 -7.65 -3.95 -27.57
C SER A 139 -8.75 -4.80 -26.92
N GLN A 140 -10.02 -4.43 -27.13
CA GLN A 140 -11.15 -5.17 -26.56
C GLN A 140 -11.18 -6.65 -27.00
N PRO A 141 -10.88 -7.02 -28.27
CA PRO A 141 -10.81 -8.42 -28.66
C PRO A 141 -9.76 -9.20 -27.87
N ASN A 142 -8.59 -8.62 -27.60
CA ASN A 142 -7.54 -9.28 -26.83
C ASN A 142 -7.92 -9.43 -25.36
N LYS A 143 -8.68 -8.47 -24.80
CA LYS A 143 -9.25 -8.63 -23.45
C LYS A 143 -10.23 -9.80 -23.40
N ASN A 144 -11.14 -9.88 -24.37
CA ASN A 144 -12.13 -10.97 -24.43
C ASN A 144 -11.45 -12.33 -24.59
N LYS A 145 -10.44 -12.44 -25.48
CA LYS A 145 -9.66 -13.69 -25.63
C LYS A 145 -9.01 -14.13 -24.33
N ARG A 146 -8.42 -13.20 -23.57
CA ARG A 146 -7.81 -13.51 -22.26
C ARG A 146 -8.85 -13.96 -21.23
N ALA A 147 -10.01 -13.31 -21.18
CA ALA A 147 -11.09 -13.69 -20.28
C ALA A 147 -11.64 -15.09 -20.63
N ASN A 148 -11.91 -15.34 -21.91
CA ASN A 148 -12.41 -16.63 -22.39
C ASN A 148 -11.41 -17.77 -22.10
N PHE A 149 -10.12 -17.54 -22.35
CA PHE A 149 -9.08 -18.52 -22.01
C PHE A 149 -9.09 -18.85 -20.52
N GLY A 150 -9.24 -17.84 -19.66
CA GLY A 150 -9.34 -18.03 -18.21
C GLY A 150 -10.54 -18.86 -17.80
N GLU A 151 -11.73 -18.56 -18.33
CA GLU A 151 -12.95 -19.31 -18.04
C GLU A 151 -12.90 -20.77 -18.54
N GLU A 152 -12.41 -20.99 -19.76
CA GLU A 152 -12.28 -22.32 -20.36
C GLU A 152 -11.35 -23.24 -19.54
N HIS A 153 -10.32 -22.68 -18.90
CA HIS A 153 -9.28 -23.44 -18.21
C HIS A 153 -9.37 -23.39 -16.67
N LYS A 154 -10.33 -22.65 -16.09
CA LYS A 154 -10.46 -22.43 -14.64
C LYS A 154 -10.61 -23.72 -13.82
N GLY A 155 -11.29 -24.72 -14.37
CA GLY A 155 -11.53 -26.01 -13.71
C GLY A 155 -10.50 -27.09 -14.02
N LYS A 156 -9.49 -26.80 -14.84
CA LYS A 156 -8.49 -27.78 -15.26
C LYS A 156 -7.53 -28.07 -14.12
N LYS A 157 -7.37 -29.36 -13.80
CA LYS A 157 -6.49 -29.81 -12.73
C LYS A 157 -5.03 -29.77 -13.17
N VAL A 158 -4.18 -29.62 -12.15
CA VAL A 158 -2.73 -29.64 -12.31
C VAL A 158 -2.26 -31.00 -12.82
N GLU A 159 -2.71 -32.07 -12.19
CA GLU A 159 -2.26 -33.45 -12.44
C GLU A 159 -2.55 -33.96 -13.86
N ASP A 160 -3.58 -33.40 -14.51
CA ASP A 160 -3.98 -33.79 -15.86
C ASP A 160 -3.48 -32.76 -16.89
N PHE A 161 -4.12 -31.59 -16.92
CA PHE A 161 -3.97 -30.64 -18.01
C PHE A 161 -2.68 -29.85 -17.88
N TRP A 162 -2.45 -29.17 -16.74
CA TRP A 162 -1.29 -28.29 -16.59
C TRP A 162 0.04 -29.05 -16.50
N ALA A 163 0.02 -30.30 -16.05
CA ALA A 163 1.15 -31.23 -16.08
C ALA A 163 1.67 -31.46 -17.51
N SER A 164 0.76 -31.51 -18.50
CA SER A 164 1.09 -31.72 -19.91
C SER A 164 1.51 -30.43 -20.63
N CYS A 165 1.22 -29.25 -20.09
CA CYS A 165 1.55 -27.97 -20.70
C CYS A 165 3.01 -27.59 -20.45
N VAL A 166 3.73 -27.27 -21.53
CA VAL A 166 5.05 -26.63 -21.47
C VAL A 166 4.91 -25.20 -21.98
N PHE A 167 5.23 -24.23 -21.13
CA PHE A 167 5.27 -22.82 -21.48
C PHE A 167 6.67 -22.46 -21.93
N THR A 168 6.78 -21.94 -23.14
CA THR A 168 8.03 -21.43 -23.72
C THR A 168 7.88 -19.94 -23.95
N ASP A 169 8.91 -19.15 -23.68
CA ASP A 169 8.92 -17.74 -24.05
C ASP A 169 10.35 -17.29 -24.35
N GLU A 170 10.43 -16.22 -25.15
CA GLU A 170 11.66 -15.52 -25.48
C GLU A 170 11.65 -14.16 -24.79
N ALA A 171 12.74 -13.85 -24.09
CA ALA A 171 12.92 -12.58 -23.43
C ALA A 171 14.21 -11.92 -23.88
N HIS A 172 14.24 -10.60 -23.79
CA HIS A 172 15.43 -9.80 -24.03
C HIS A 172 15.70 -8.94 -22.80
N PHE A 173 16.98 -8.81 -22.47
CA PHE A 173 17.47 -7.87 -21.47
C PHE A 173 18.27 -6.77 -22.18
N ASP A 174 17.82 -5.52 -22.04
CA ASP A 174 18.58 -4.34 -22.47
C ASP A 174 19.40 -3.87 -21.25
N PRO A 175 20.75 -3.83 -21.31
CA PRO A 175 21.56 -3.28 -20.23
C PRO A 175 21.24 -1.82 -19.91
N GLY A 176 20.64 -1.09 -20.85
CA GLY A 176 20.13 0.25 -20.67
C GLY A 176 18.75 0.35 -20.02
N ASP A 177 18.07 -0.78 -19.73
CA ASP A 177 16.78 -0.77 -19.04
C ASP A 177 16.95 -0.22 -17.62
N GLN A 178 16.50 1.02 -17.43
CA GLN A 178 16.51 1.66 -16.12
C GLN A 178 15.47 1.03 -15.19
N CYS A 179 15.85 0.87 -13.92
CA CYS A 179 14.92 0.48 -12.87
C CYS A 179 13.76 1.48 -12.78
N GLN A 180 12.55 0.97 -12.53
CA GLN A 180 11.39 1.82 -12.23
C GLN A 180 11.68 2.71 -11.02
N GLU A 181 11.46 4.01 -11.19
CA GLU A 181 11.68 4.98 -10.14
C GLU A 181 10.65 4.84 -9.01
N LEU A 182 11.08 5.18 -7.81
CA LEU A 182 10.22 5.29 -6.64
C LEU A 182 9.78 6.75 -6.46
N VAL A 183 8.50 6.95 -6.16
CA VAL A 183 7.94 8.27 -5.87
C VAL A 183 7.13 8.22 -4.58
N LEU A 184 7.26 9.25 -3.74
CA LEU A 184 6.42 9.43 -2.57
C LEU A 184 4.99 9.77 -3.01
N ARG A 185 4.04 8.85 -2.82
CA ARG A 185 2.63 9.07 -3.19
C ARG A 185 1.68 8.33 -2.25
N GLU A 186 0.41 8.71 -2.32
CA GLU A 186 -0.65 7.98 -1.65
C GLU A 186 -0.94 6.63 -2.33
N GLU A 187 -1.47 5.69 -1.54
CA GLU A 187 -2.01 4.44 -2.06
C GLU A 187 -3.22 4.71 -2.98
N GLY A 188 -3.39 3.89 -4.03
CA GLY A 188 -4.45 4.07 -5.02
C GLY A 188 -4.19 5.12 -6.11
N THR A 189 -3.23 6.03 -5.92
CA THR A 189 -2.91 7.10 -6.90
C THR A 189 -1.91 6.70 -7.99
N ARG A 190 -1.67 5.39 -8.17
CA ARG A 190 -0.58 4.85 -9.02
C ARG A 190 -0.62 5.34 -10.47
N TYR A 191 -1.81 5.50 -11.04
CA TYR A 191 -2.02 5.85 -12.45
C TYR A 191 -2.33 7.34 -12.68
N GLU A 192 -2.16 8.19 -11.67
CA GLU A 192 -2.26 9.63 -11.86
C GLU A 192 -1.07 10.14 -12.71
N PRO A 193 -1.26 11.14 -13.60
CA PRO A 193 -0.21 11.59 -14.52
C PRO A 193 1.13 11.89 -13.84
N LYS A 194 1.10 12.52 -12.66
CA LYS A 194 2.27 12.84 -11.82
C LYS A 194 3.05 11.64 -11.26
N ASN A 195 2.49 10.44 -11.35
CA ASN A 195 3.07 9.19 -10.85
C ASN A 195 3.41 8.21 -12.00
N ILE A 196 3.32 8.69 -13.24
CA ILE A 196 3.65 7.93 -14.44
C ILE A 196 5.10 8.25 -14.85
N GLN A 197 5.84 7.22 -15.25
CA GLN A 197 7.17 7.29 -15.83
C GLN A 197 7.07 6.89 -17.30
N GLU A 198 7.73 7.62 -18.18
CA GLU A 198 7.93 7.19 -19.57
C GLU A 198 9.04 6.13 -19.62
N ARG A 199 8.96 5.21 -20.58
CA ARG A 199 10.06 4.27 -20.79
C ARG A 199 11.14 4.99 -21.58
N GLY A 200 12.39 4.93 -21.10
CA GLY A 200 13.54 5.44 -21.84
C GLY A 200 13.69 4.79 -23.21
N SER A 201 14.48 5.43 -24.08
CA SER A 201 14.90 4.84 -25.34
C SER A 201 15.71 3.57 -25.08
N LYS A 202 15.41 2.50 -25.84
CA LYS A 202 16.20 1.27 -25.80
C LYS A 202 17.57 1.55 -26.43
N GLN A 203 18.65 1.11 -25.78
CA GLN A 203 20.01 1.36 -26.26
C GLN A 203 20.42 0.40 -27.38
N GLY A 204 19.61 -0.63 -27.64
CA GLY A 204 19.74 -1.50 -28.81
C GLY A 204 20.62 -2.72 -28.57
N ASN A 205 21.51 -2.69 -27.59
CA ASN A 205 22.22 -3.89 -27.13
C ASN A 205 21.25 -4.75 -26.34
N LYS A 206 20.80 -5.86 -26.92
CA LYS A 206 19.87 -6.79 -26.26
C LYS A 206 20.53 -8.14 -26.14
N VAL A 207 20.50 -8.69 -24.94
CA VAL A 207 20.82 -10.10 -24.74
C VAL A 207 19.51 -10.88 -24.89
N HIS A 208 19.43 -11.74 -25.90
CA HIS A 208 18.28 -12.59 -26.13
C HIS A 208 18.46 -13.92 -25.38
N PHE A 209 17.39 -14.37 -24.74
CA PHE A 209 17.39 -15.66 -24.08
C PHE A 209 16.01 -16.32 -24.16
N ALA A 210 16.02 -17.63 -24.37
CA ALA A 210 14.83 -18.46 -24.36
C ALA A 210 14.84 -19.41 -23.16
N GLY A 211 13.65 -19.75 -22.70
CA GLY A 211 13.46 -20.71 -21.63
C GLY A 211 12.12 -21.42 -21.73
N TRP A 212 11.99 -22.49 -20.96
CA TRP A 212 10.72 -23.20 -20.82
C TRP A 212 10.45 -23.57 -19.37
N VAL A 213 9.18 -23.66 -19.03
CA VAL A 213 8.70 -24.10 -17.73
C VAL A 213 7.46 -24.95 -17.90
N ASN A 214 7.35 -26.01 -17.10
CA ASN A 214 6.11 -26.72 -16.87
C ASN A 214 5.84 -26.80 -15.36
N TRP A 215 4.79 -27.51 -14.98
CA TRP A 215 4.43 -27.58 -13.56
C TRP A 215 5.51 -28.20 -12.66
N TYR A 216 6.28 -29.17 -13.19
CA TYR A 216 7.22 -29.97 -12.40
C TYR A 216 8.67 -29.53 -12.52
N ARG A 217 9.02 -28.83 -13.61
CA ARG A 217 10.39 -28.53 -14.00
C ARG A 217 10.44 -27.20 -14.75
N LYS A 218 11.63 -26.62 -14.73
CA LYS A 218 12.02 -25.49 -15.56
C LYS A 218 13.29 -25.88 -16.31
N CYS A 219 13.57 -25.19 -17.41
CA CYS A 219 14.83 -25.34 -18.10
C CYS A 219 16.00 -25.14 -17.11
N GLU A 220 16.95 -26.06 -17.10
CA GLU A 220 18.11 -26.01 -16.20
C GLU A 220 19.02 -24.82 -16.49
N LYS A 221 19.12 -24.47 -17.78
CA LYS A 221 19.90 -23.35 -18.29
C LYS A 221 19.05 -22.57 -19.28
N LEU A 222 19.20 -21.24 -19.25
CA LEU A 222 18.65 -20.36 -20.28
C LEU A 222 19.48 -20.53 -21.56
N ILE A 223 18.80 -20.51 -22.70
CA ILE A 223 19.44 -20.57 -24.00
C ILE A 223 19.69 -19.15 -24.45
N PHE A 224 20.94 -18.71 -24.40
CA PHE A 224 21.36 -17.41 -24.93
C PHE A 224 21.68 -17.55 -26.41
N TYR A 225 21.19 -16.62 -27.21
CA TYR A 225 21.48 -16.55 -28.64
C TYR A 225 21.65 -15.09 -29.03
N ASN A 226 22.42 -14.85 -30.08
CA ASN A 226 22.41 -13.56 -30.77
C ASN A 226 21.57 -13.77 -32.03
N ASP A 227 20.55 -12.95 -32.20
CA ASP A 227 19.99 -12.71 -33.52
C ASP A 227 21.04 -11.91 -34.29
N GLU A 228 22.09 -12.57 -34.76
CA GLU A 228 22.84 -12.08 -35.91
C GLU A 228 21.85 -12.11 -37.08
N GLU A 229 20.98 -11.09 -37.17
CA GLU A 229 20.29 -10.81 -38.41
C GLU A 229 21.40 -10.55 -39.43
N GLU A 230 21.81 -11.60 -40.12
CA GLU A 230 22.41 -11.49 -41.44
C GLU A 230 21.42 -10.62 -42.21
N TYR A 231 21.75 -9.34 -42.36
CA TYR A 231 20.90 -8.34 -43.00
C TYR A 231 20.85 -8.66 -44.48
N THR A 232 20.17 -9.73 -44.83
CA THR A 232 19.74 -10.01 -46.18
C THR A 232 18.71 -8.93 -46.47
N GLN A 233 19.12 -7.92 -47.24
CA GLN A 233 18.19 -6.92 -47.74
C GLN A 233 17.02 -7.68 -48.36
N ARG A 234 15.86 -7.67 -47.68
CA ARG A 234 14.67 -8.32 -48.21
C ARG A 234 14.44 -7.68 -49.58
N PRO A 235 14.39 -8.47 -50.67
CA PRO A 235 14.18 -7.92 -52.00
C PRO A 235 12.92 -7.06 -51.94
N GLN A 236 13.02 -5.85 -52.49
CA GLN A 236 11.89 -4.93 -52.48
C GLN A 236 10.71 -5.65 -53.13
N ALA A 237 9.60 -5.80 -52.39
CA ALA A 237 8.42 -6.45 -52.92
C ALA A 237 8.04 -5.78 -54.26
N PRO A 238 7.77 -6.55 -55.32
CA PRO A 238 7.41 -5.98 -56.61
C PRO A 238 6.24 -5.03 -56.40
N ARG A 239 6.34 -3.83 -56.98
CA ARG A 239 5.28 -2.82 -56.87
C ARG A 239 4.01 -3.43 -57.45
N ARG A 240 2.91 -3.40 -56.66
CA ARG A 240 1.59 -3.79 -57.18
C ARG A 240 1.35 -3.05 -58.49
N PRO A 241 0.92 -3.74 -59.56
CA PRO A 241 0.58 -3.08 -60.81
C PRO A 241 -0.38 -1.93 -60.51
N ARG A 242 -0.09 -0.73 -61.01
CA ARG A 242 -1.02 0.39 -60.98
C ARG A 242 -1.64 0.50 -62.36
N ARG A 243 -2.97 0.56 -62.39
CA ARG A 243 -3.72 0.75 -63.63
C ARG A 243 -3.52 2.17 -64.13
N SER A 244 -3.13 2.33 -65.38
CA SER A 244 -3.04 3.64 -66.02
C SER A 244 -4.44 4.15 -66.36
N LYS A 245 -4.64 5.47 -66.33
CA LYS A 245 -5.90 6.10 -66.75
C LYS A 245 -6.23 5.82 -68.22
N TYR A 246 -5.21 5.57 -69.04
CA TYR A 246 -5.33 5.25 -70.47
C TYR A 246 -5.20 3.73 -70.75
N GLU A 247 -5.19 2.93 -69.67
CA GLU A 247 -5.27 1.46 -69.58
C GLU A 247 -6.58 0.84 -70.11
N SER A 248 -6.62 0.19 -71.29
CA SER A 248 -7.78 -0.64 -71.67
C SER A 248 -7.90 -1.88 -70.77
N ASP A 249 -9.13 -2.37 -70.54
CA ASP A 249 -9.40 -3.50 -69.62
C ASP A 249 -8.68 -4.78 -70.05
N GLU A 250 -8.62 -5.08 -71.35
CA GLU A 250 -7.92 -6.27 -71.87
C GLU A 250 -6.42 -6.24 -71.56
N LYS A 251 -5.79 -5.06 -71.73
CA LYS A 251 -4.36 -4.88 -71.51
C LYS A 251 -4.00 -4.88 -70.03
N TRP A 252 -4.93 -4.41 -69.18
CA TRP A 252 -4.83 -4.51 -67.72
C TRP A 252 -4.93 -5.97 -67.23
N ASN A 253 -5.85 -6.75 -67.80
CA ASN A 253 -6.04 -8.16 -67.41
C ASN A 253 -4.87 -9.04 -67.85
N GLN A 254 -4.27 -8.81 -69.02
CA GLN A 254 -3.04 -9.50 -69.44
C GLN A 254 -1.89 -9.26 -68.44
N ARG A 255 -1.72 -8.02 -67.93
CA ARG A 255 -0.69 -7.68 -66.93
C ARG A 255 -0.91 -8.26 -65.54
N LEU A 256 -2.13 -8.71 -65.24
CA LEU A 256 -2.43 -9.39 -63.97
C LEU A 256 -2.29 -10.92 -64.08
N ALA A 257 -2.23 -11.45 -65.31
CA ALA A 257 -2.07 -12.86 -65.59
C ALA A 257 -0.59 -13.30 -65.74
N GLU A 258 0.32 -12.34 -65.99
CA GLU A 258 1.78 -12.47 -65.85
C GLU A 258 2.24 -12.30 -64.39
#